data_AF-A0AAE0F0N8-F1
#
_entry.id   AF-A0AAE0F0N8-F1
#
_cell.length_a   1.000
_cell.length_b   1.000
_cell.length_c   1.000
_cell.angle_alpha   90.00
_cell.angle_beta   90.00
_cell.angle_gamma   90.00
#
_symmetry.space_group_name_H-M   'P 1'
#
loop_
_entity.id
_entity.type
_entity.pdbx_description
1 polymer ?
#
loop_
_entity_poly.entity_id
_entity_poly.type
_entity_poly.pdbx_seq_one_letter_code
_entity_poly.pdbx_strand_id
1 'polypeptide(L)'
;MLAHEMERDEVMRQRAACDLQLLEYKMKRGVFARDVVWENAKNISAVDFWFLYGNCVKELQYVGMRATAQVSGAGSSERLHTLMNTIEDKKRNRLKWDNVEDFMYVAHNAVEVRKRKRVRYETNPIPWADPLEENAEWEDA
;
A
#
# COMPACT_ATOMS: atom_id res chain seq x y z
N MET A 1 -6.61 32.79 9.97
CA MET A 1 -6.07 33.12 8.63
C MET A 1 -4.59 32.73 8.55
N LEU A 2 -3.73 33.30 9.40
CA LEU A 2 -2.28 33.01 9.43
C LEU A 2 -1.91 31.52 9.61
N ALA A 3 -2.58 30.78 10.50
CA ALA A 3 -2.27 29.36 10.71
C ALA A 3 -2.55 28.47 9.48
N HIS A 4 -3.64 28.75 8.75
CA HIS A 4 -3.99 28.03 7.53
C HIS A 4 -3.05 28.40 6.36
N GLU A 5 -2.52 29.63 6.33
CA GLU A 5 -1.51 30.04 5.34
C GLU A 5 -0.17 29.37 5.61
N MET A 6 0.27 29.32 6.87
CA MET A 6 1.49 28.60 7.27
C MET A 6 1.41 27.11 6.98
N GLU A 7 0.25 26.49 7.22
CA GLU A 7 0.02 25.06 6.90
C GLU A 7 0.08 24.82 5.39
N ARG A 8 -0.49 25.72 4.57
CA ARG A 8 -0.37 25.63 3.11
C ARG A 8 1.06 25.76 2.63
N ASP A 9 1.83 26.69 3.18
CA ASP A 9 3.24 26.89 2.79
C ASP A 9 4.10 25.67 3.14
N GLU A 10 3.86 25.04 4.29
CA GLU A 10 4.57 23.84 4.69
C GLU A 10 4.25 22.65 3.78
N VAL A 11 2.97 22.46 3.44
CA VAL A 11 2.56 21.43 2.48
C VAL A 11 3.21 21.65 1.11
N MET A 12 3.30 22.89 0.65
CA MET A 12 3.96 23.20 -0.63
C MET A 12 5.46 22.91 -0.59
N ARG A 13 6.14 23.17 0.52
CA ARG A 13 7.55 22.79 0.71
C ARG A 13 7.75 21.28 0.68
N GLN A 14 6.91 20.53 1.38
CA GLN A 14 6.97 19.07 1.40
C GLN A 14 6.74 18.46 0.02
N ARG A 15 5.82 19.04 -0.77
CA ARG A 15 5.60 18.64 -2.17
C ARG A 15 6.84 18.89 -3.03
N ALA A 16 7.40 20.08 -2.97
CA ALA A 16 8.61 20.42 -3.74
C ALA A 16 9.81 19.53 -3.35
N ALA A 17 9.97 19.22 -2.06
CA ALA A 17 10.99 18.28 -1.59
C ALA A 17 10.74 16.85 -2.11
N CYS A 18 9.50 16.38 -2.08
CA CYS A 18 9.11 15.09 -2.63
C CYS A 18 9.41 14.98 -4.14
N ASP A 19 9.14 16.02 -4.92
CA ASP A 19 9.43 16.04 -6.36
C ASP A 19 10.92 15.90 -6.65
N LEU A 20 11.78 16.58 -5.87
CA LEU A 20 13.24 16.43 -5.98
C LEU A 20 13.70 15.03 -5.59
N GLN A 21 13.17 14.49 -4.49
CA GLN A 21 13.48 13.12 -4.05
C GLN A 21 13.02 12.07 -5.05
N LEU A 22 11.90 12.31 -5.74
CA LEU A 22 11.42 11.44 -6.81
C LEU A 22 12.40 11.42 -7.99
N LEU A 23 13.02 12.56 -8.31
CA LEU A 23 14.08 12.60 -9.33
C LEU A 23 15.32 11.83 -8.87
N GLU A 24 15.73 11.95 -7.61
CA GLU A 24 16.86 11.17 -7.06
C GLU A 24 16.61 9.66 -7.16
N TYR A 25 15.39 9.22 -6.84
CA TYR A 25 14.96 7.84 -6.98
C TYR A 25 14.99 7.38 -8.44
N LYS A 26 14.35 8.13 -9.35
CA LYS A 26 14.27 7.79 -10.79
C LYS A 26 15.64 7.78 -11.47
N MET A 27 16.53 8.70 -11.09
CA MET A 27 17.88 8.78 -11.65
C MET A 27 18.87 7.82 -10.96
N LYS A 28 18.41 6.95 -10.05
CA LYS A 28 19.25 6.01 -9.28
C LYS A 28 20.45 6.74 -8.64
N ARG A 29 20.18 7.81 -7.89
CA ARG A 29 21.21 8.59 -7.17
C ARG A 29 21.26 8.21 -5.69
N GLY A 30 22.36 8.57 -5.03
CA GLY A 30 22.53 8.35 -3.58
C GLY A 30 22.47 6.86 -3.21
N VAL A 31 21.57 6.50 -2.31
CA VAL A 31 21.38 5.10 -1.87
C VAL A 31 20.89 4.21 -3.02
N PHE A 32 20.07 4.75 -3.92
CA PHE A 32 19.50 4.04 -5.07
C PHE A 32 20.50 3.79 -6.21
N ALA A 33 21.70 4.36 -6.13
CA ALA A 33 22.78 4.11 -7.10
C ALA A 33 23.47 2.75 -6.89
N ARG A 34 23.21 2.09 -5.75
CA ARG A 34 23.88 0.84 -5.37
C ARG A 34 23.09 -0.36 -5.89
N ASP A 35 23.71 -1.20 -6.70
CA ASP A 35 23.05 -2.39 -7.27
C ASP A 35 22.52 -3.35 -6.19
N VAL A 36 23.23 -3.48 -5.06
CA VAL A 36 22.81 -4.29 -3.90
C VAL A 36 21.41 -3.89 -3.39
N VAL A 37 21.01 -2.62 -3.51
CA VAL A 37 19.69 -2.15 -3.09
C VAL A 37 18.59 -2.77 -3.96
N TRP A 38 18.82 -2.85 -5.27
CA TRP A 38 17.88 -3.42 -6.23
C TRP A 38 17.89 -4.95 -6.21
N GLU A 39 19.02 -5.58 -5.95
CA GLU A 39 19.09 -7.02 -5.70
C GLU A 39 18.31 -7.40 -4.44
N ASN A 40 18.46 -6.62 -3.36
CA ASN A 40 17.70 -6.83 -2.13
C ASN A 40 16.21 -6.54 -2.33
N ALA A 41 15.85 -5.54 -3.13
CA ALA A 41 14.45 -5.18 -3.42
C ALA A 41 13.63 -6.35 -3.99
N LYS A 42 14.27 -7.29 -4.71
CA LYS A 42 13.62 -8.50 -5.24
C LYS A 42 13.24 -9.51 -4.15
N ASN A 43 13.90 -9.46 -3.00
CA ASN A 43 13.76 -10.43 -1.91
C ASN A 43 12.94 -9.92 -0.72
N ILE A 44 12.59 -8.62 -0.70
CA ILE A 44 11.88 -7.98 0.41
C ILE A 44 10.56 -7.37 -0.07
N SER A 45 9.64 -7.09 0.86
CA SER A 45 8.38 -6.41 0.51
C SER A 45 8.62 -4.96 0.11
N ALA A 46 7.74 -4.41 -0.72
CA ALA A 46 7.82 -3.00 -1.10
C ALA A 46 7.74 -2.07 0.13
N VAL A 47 7.03 -2.47 1.19
CA VAL A 47 6.97 -1.72 2.47
C VAL A 47 8.34 -1.77 3.16
N ASP A 48 8.97 -2.93 3.24
CA ASP A 48 10.30 -3.10 3.84
C ASP A 48 11.39 -2.38 3.04
N PHE A 49 11.27 -2.35 1.72
CA PHE A 49 12.16 -1.57 0.85
C PHE A 49 12.13 -0.08 1.22
N TRP A 50 10.94 0.51 1.29
CA TRP A 50 10.81 1.91 1.70
C TRP A 50 11.26 2.13 3.14
N PHE A 51 11.03 1.17 4.04
CA PHE A 51 11.50 1.25 5.42
C PHE A 51 13.04 1.26 5.52
N LEU A 52 13.72 0.38 4.77
CA LEU A 52 15.18 0.22 4.83
C LEU A 52 15.93 1.32 4.06
N TYR A 53 15.46 1.70 2.88
CA TYR A 53 16.20 2.58 1.96
C TYR A 53 15.62 4.00 1.86
N GLY A 54 14.38 4.21 2.31
CA GLY A 54 13.67 5.49 2.20
C GLY A 54 14.12 6.57 3.18
N ASN A 55 14.95 6.29 4.18
CA ASN A 55 15.37 7.28 5.19
C ASN A 55 16.12 8.49 4.60
N CYS A 56 16.73 8.34 3.41
CA CYS A 56 17.37 9.42 2.67
C CYS A 56 16.39 10.33 1.90
N VAL A 57 15.14 9.88 1.73
CA VAL A 57 14.09 10.54 0.95
C VAL A 57 12.76 10.50 1.74
N LYS A 58 12.70 11.21 2.87
CA LYS A 58 11.64 11.01 3.89
C LYS A 58 10.23 11.34 3.37
N GLU A 59 10.10 12.38 2.56
CA GLU A 59 8.86 12.86 1.98
C GLU A 59 8.37 11.84 0.93
N LEU A 60 9.27 11.35 0.09
CA LEU A 60 8.97 10.27 -0.85
C LEU A 60 8.70 8.95 -0.14
N GLN A 61 9.42 8.61 0.93
CA GLN A 61 9.21 7.43 1.75
C GLN A 61 7.80 7.42 2.34
N TYR A 62 7.35 8.56 2.87
CA TYR A 62 5.98 8.69 3.39
C TYR A 62 4.95 8.37 2.30
N VAL A 63 5.12 8.91 1.10
CA VAL A 63 4.22 8.62 -0.03
C VAL A 63 4.34 7.16 -0.48
N GLY A 64 5.55 6.62 -0.62
CA GLY A 64 5.84 5.26 -1.05
C GLY A 64 5.28 4.21 -0.09
N MET A 65 5.41 4.42 1.22
CA MET A 65 4.81 3.55 2.24
C MET A 65 3.27 3.59 2.18
N ARG A 66 2.67 4.76 1.95
CA ARG A 66 1.20 4.87 1.84
C ARG A 66 0.66 4.23 0.57
N ALA A 67 1.36 4.42 -0.54
CA ALA A 67 1.03 3.80 -1.82
C ALA A 67 1.13 2.26 -1.75
N THR A 68 2.21 1.74 -1.15
CA THR A 68 2.41 0.30 -0.98
C THR A 68 1.48 -0.34 0.07
N ALA A 69 1.00 0.44 1.04
CA ALA A 69 -0.02 0.00 1.98
C ALA A 69 -1.45 0.00 1.40
N GLN A 70 -1.67 0.60 0.22
CA GLN A 70 -2.96 0.53 -0.43
C GLN A 70 -3.17 -0.87 -1.03
N VAL A 71 -4.34 -1.44 -0.77
CA VAL A 71 -4.71 -2.75 -1.31
C VAL A 71 -4.95 -2.60 -2.80
N SER A 72 -4.17 -3.32 -3.63
CA SER A 72 -4.21 -3.24 -5.09
C SER A 72 -5.37 -4.00 -5.74
N GLY A 73 -6.28 -4.61 -4.96
CA GLY A 73 -7.40 -5.37 -5.51
C GLY A 73 -8.60 -5.55 -4.58
N ALA A 74 -9.79 -5.57 -5.17
CA ALA A 74 -11.04 -5.81 -4.46
C ALA A 74 -11.23 -7.28 -4.01
N GLY A 75 -10.40 -8.22 -4.46
CA GLY A 75 -10.61 -9.67 -4.25
C GLY A 75 -10.67 -10.16 -2.80
N SER A 76 -10.08 -9.43 -1.84
CA SER A 76 -10.29 -9.71 -0.41
C SER A 76 -11.66 -9.24 0.08
N SER A 77 -12.16 -8.13 -0.47
CA SER A 77 -13.50 -7.61 -0.22
C SER A 77 -14.56 -8.46 -0.91
N GLU A 78 -14.35 -8.89 -2.15
CA GLU A 78 -15.27 -9.74 -2.91
C GLU A 78 -15.48 -11.11 -2.24
N ARG A 79 -14.42 -11.72 -1.71
CA ARG A 79 -14.55 -12.97 -0.94
C ARG A 79 -15.37 -12.80 0.33
N LEU A 80 -15.20 -11.67 1.03
CA LEU A 80 -16.01 -11.35 2.20
C LEU A 80 -17.47 -11.10 1.80
N HIS A 81 -17.70 -10.29 0.77
CA HIS A 81 -19.03 -10.02 0.23
C HIS A 81 -19.74 -11.32 -0.19
N THR A 82 -19.04 -12.23 -0.87
CA THR A 82 -19.60 -13.52 -1.28
C THR A 82 -20.05 -14.38 -0.10
N LEU A 83 -19.28 -14.39 1.00
CA LEU A 83 -19.69 -15.07 2.23
C LEU A 83 -20.93 -14.40 2.85
N MET A 84 -21.00 -13.08 2.79
CA MET A 84 -22.06 -12.26 3.37
C MET A 84 -23.36 -12.25 2.56
N ASN A 85 -23.32 -12.51 1.26
CA ASN A 85 -24.52 -12.69 0.42
C ASN A 85 -25.49 -13.73 1.03
N THR A 86 -24.95 -14.73 1.74
CA THR A 86 -25.78 -15.73 2.43
C THR A 86 -26.62 -15.15 3.56
N ILE A 87 -26.14 -14.10 4.22
CA ILE A 87 -26.81 -13.39 5.32
C ILE A 87 -27.70 -12.28 4.76
N GLU A 88 -27.30 -11.63 3.67
CA GLU A 88 -28.08 -10.56 3.03
C GLU A 88 -29.30 -11.08 2.27
N ASP A 89 -29.16 -12.13 1.47
CA ASP A 89 -30.21 -12.60 0.56
C ASP A 89 -31.18 -13.61 1.20
N LYS A 90 -30.73 -14.43 2.16
CA LYS A 90 -31.57 -15.51 2.70
C LYS A 90 -32.55 -14.98 3.74
N LYS A 91 -33.85 -15.08 3.43
CA LYS A 91 -34.99 -14.59 4.26
C LYS A 91 -34.98 -15.00 5.74
N ARG A 92 -34.39 -16.15 6.11
CA ARG A 92 -34.28 -16.61 7.52
C ARG A 92 -33.11 -15.99 8.30
N ASN A 93 -32.08 -15.50 7.61
CA ASN A 93 -30.86 -14.95 8.22
C ASN A 93 -30.67 -13.45 7.91
N ARG A 94 -31.66 -12.82 7.25
CA ARG A 94 -31.58 -11.43 6.78
C ARG A 94 -31.46 -10.44 7.93
N LEU A 95 -30.29 -9.81 8.01
CA LEU A 95 -30.01 -8.70 8.92
C LEU A 95 -30.45 -7.36 8.29
N LYS A 96 -30.61 -6.33 9.13
CA LYS A 96 -30.75 -4.95 8.65
C LYS A 96 -29.42 -4.50 8.03
N TRP A 97 -29.48 -3.63 7.03
CA TRP A 97 -28.30 -3.19 6.28
C TRP A 97 -27.18 -2.64 7.18
N ASP A 98 -27.51 -1.75 8.12
CA ASP A 98 -26.54 -1.18 9.06
C ASP A 98 -25.80 -2.28 9.87
N ASN A 99 -26.53 -3.32 10.29
CA ASN A 99 -25.94 -4.43 11.05
C ASN A 99 -25.05 -5.33 10.18
N VAL A 100 -25.32 -5.39 8.87
CA VAL A 100 -24.49 -6.13 7.93
C VAL A 100 -23.16 -5.41 7.73
N GLU A 101 -23.18 -4.09 7.54
CA GLU A 101 -21.98 -3.27 7.39
C GLU A 101 -21.07 -3.39 8.63
N ASP A 102 -21.63 -3.22 9.83
CA ASP A 102 -20.90 -3.39 11.09
C ASP A 102 -20.31 -4.80 11.22
N PHE A 103 -21.07 -5.83 10.84
CA PHE A 103 -20.59 -7.20 10.86
C PHE A 103 -19.44 -7.42 9.87
N MET A 104 -19.53 -6.87 8.66
CA MET A 104 -18.44 -6.96 7.67
C MET A 104 -17.16 -6.33 8.21
N TYR A 105 -17.28 -5.14 8.80
CA TYR A 105 -16.15 -4.44 9.40
C TYR A 105 -15.49 -5.28 10.49
N VAL A 106 -16.28 -5.80 11.44
CA VAL A 106 -15.76 -6.62 12.54
C VAL A 106 -15.17 -7.94 12.04
N ALA A 107 -15.84 -8.62 11.12
CA ALA A 107 -15.40 -9.91 10.57
C ALA A 107 -14.08 -9.78 9.81
N HIS A 108 -13.97 -8.75 8.95
CA HIS A 108 -12.74 -8.45 8.22
C HIS A 108 -11.58 -8.19 9.19
N ASN A 109 -11.78 -7.27 10.13
CA ASN A 109 -10.74 -6.88 11.08
C ASN A 109 -10.35 -8.02 12.02
N ALA A 110 -11.29 -8.85 12.46
CA ALA A 110 -11.00 -10.02 13.29
C ALA A 110 -10.12 -11.04 12.57
N VAL A 111 -10.37 -11.28 11.28
CA VAL A 111 -9.52 -12.15 10.44
C VAL A 111 -8.11 -11.58 10.33
N GLU A 112 -7.97 -10.28 10.04
CA GLU A 112 -6.67 -9.63 9.92
C GLU A 112 -5.89 -9.61 11.24
N VAL A 113 -6.54 -9.29 12.36
CA VAL A 113 -5.91 -9.36 13.69
C VAL A 113 -5.46 -10.79 14.00
N ARG A 114 -6.26 -11.80 13.66
CA ARG A 114 -5.89 -13.21 13.88
C ARG A 114 -4.70 -13.64 13.02
N LYS A 115 -4.61 -13.16 11.77
CA LYS A 115 -3.45 -13.40 10.90
C LYS A 115 -2.18 -12.78 11.51
N ARG A 116 -2.24 -11.51 11.93
CA ARG A 116 -1.12 -10.77 12.52
C ARG A 116 -0.63 -11.35 13.84
N LYS A 117 -1.52 -11.96 14.63
CA LYS A 117 -1.15 -12.66 15.88
C LYS A 117 -0.44 -14.00 15.68
N ARG A 118 -0.30 -14.49 14.43
CA ARG A 118 0.46 -15.72 14.17
C ARG A 118 1.96 -15.44 14.36
N VAL A 119 2.66 -16.38 14.98
CA VAL A 119 4.11 -16.30 15.31
C VAL A 119 4.99 -16.09 14.05
N ARG A 120 4.51 -16.51 12.88
CA ARG A 120 5.11 -16.27 11.55
C ARG A 120 4.14 -15.52 10.65
N TYR A 121 3.69 -14.34 11.07
CA TYR A 121 3.02 -13.44 10.13
C TYR A 121 4.10 -12.85 9.21
N GLU A 122 4.32 -13.50 8.08
CA GLU A 122 5.12 -12.98 6.98
C GLU A 122 4.13 -12.36 5.98
N THR A 123 4.24 -11.05 5.74
CA THR A 123 3.60 -10.44 4.58
C THR A 123 4.31 -11.00 3.37
N ASN A 124 3.64 -11.84 2.57
CA ASN A 124 4.25 -12.36 1.35
C ASN A 124 4.61 -11.13 0.48
N PRO A 125 5.90 -10.83 0.30
CA PRO A 125 6.32 -9.68 -0.50
C PRO A 125 5.68 -9.81 -1.88
N ILE A 126 4.95 -8.80 -2.33
CA ILE A 126 4.81 -8.64 -3.77
C ILE A 126 6.22 -8.26 -4.23
N PRO A 127 6.91 -9.08 -5.03
CA PRO A 127 8.26 -8.78 -5.47
C PRO A 127 8.28 -7.41 -6.16
N TRP A 128 9.37 -6.68 -6.00
CA TRP A 128 9.60 -5.49 -6.81
C TRP A 128 9.72 -5.91 -8.29
N ALA A 129 8.64 -5.77 -9.05
CA ALA A 129 8.66 -5.80 -10.51
C ALA A 129 8.99 -4.39 -10.99
N ASP A 130 10.04 -4.23 -11.81
CA ASP A 130 10.31 -2.94 -12.44
C ASP A 130 9.19 -2.66 -13.44
N PRO A 131 8.33 -1.64 -13.23
CA PRO A 131 7.25 -1.34 -14.17
C PRO A 131 7.79 -0.95 -15.56
N LEU A 132 9.07 -0.57 -15.66
CA LEU A 132 9.73 -0.23 -16.92
C LEU A 132 10.22 -1.46 -17.69
N GLU A 133 10.33 -2.63 -17.05
CA GLU A 133 10.61 -3.91 -17.75
C GLU A 133 9.31 -4.57 -18.24
N GLU A 134 8.20 -4.45 -17.50
CA GLU A 134 6.92 -5.12 -17.80
C GLU A 134 6.09 -4.42 -18.89
N ASN A 135 6.36 -3.13 -19.17
CA ASN A 135 5.70 -2.40 -20.25
C ASN A 135 6.20 -2.75 -21.67
N ALA A 136 7.11 -3.71 -21.81
CA ALA A 136 7.56 -4.18 -23.13
C ALA A 136 6.55 -5.11 -23.83
N GLU A 137 5.57 -5.67 -23.11
CA GLU A 137 4.66 -6.70 -23.65
C GLU A 137 3.30 -6.18 -24.14
N TRP A 138 3.03 -4.87 -24.05
CA TRP A 138 1.72 -4.29 -24.43
C TRP A 138 1.71 -3.51 -25.75
N GLU A 139 2.79 -3.51 -26.53
CA GLU A 139 2.83 -2.85 -27.85
C GLU A 139 2.50 -3.76 -29.04
N ASP A 140 2.26 -5.07 -28.82
CA ASP A 140 2.02 -6.06 -29.88
C ASP A 140 0.66 -6.81 -29.74
N ALA A 141 -0.46 -6.10 -29.52
CA ALA A 141 -1.82 -6.67 -29.57
C ALA A 141 -2.81 -5.83 -30.38
#